data_AF-A0A3C1ULL0-F1
#
_entry.id   AF-A0A3C1ULL0-F1
#
_cell.length_a   1.000
_cell.length_b   1.000
_cell.length_c   1.000
_cell.angle_alpha   90.00
_cell.angle_beta   90.00
_cell.angle_gamma   90.00
#
_symmetry.space_group_name_H-M   'P 1'
#
loop_
_entity.id
_entity.type
_entity.pdbx_description
1 polymer ?
#
loop_
_entity_poly.entity_id
_entity_poly.type
_entity_poly.pdbx_seq_one_letter_code
_entity_poly.pdbx_strand_id
1 'polypeptide(L)'
;MENLSLWTSAKFNLTPQDELMIQAVYSDYESGDAAQYHSQANGSTTQRVEEDQEPLLFLGYHRVWHPGSHTLFLASYFDDTFRRRDPGSIVPVIDRNASGAITGVNPFTFDLNYQRKLQGFSAELQQIFKTDQSTIIGGARYQWAEVDTFARLDRLGTAFPPVFSTPPANQNVSPDLDRFSVYGYHYYQLTEKLMSYFGASAETQRYPENTEIPPVSSNEKTKAQVSPKFGLRYRPLDQTTLRAAYSKSLGGVFFDQSIRLEPTQMAGFVNAYRSILPESAAGILPGAEQDIAGMAWDQQLGPKTFLTLSGQWLHSDGARSLGTFDFSSLPANLANTPQSLDYEERSLLLSFNRLIDPWFFAGANYRLSYASLDTTLNRIPTTVLPTGNAQRDATLNQIQMFAGIQHPSGFFARAEGVYNRQSHEGTIRPANESLWQWNLWAGYRFWQRRAEMSAGILNISDQDYQLHPIHYYNELPRERTFTARFRLSF
;
A
#
# COMPACT_ATOMS: atom_id res chain seq x y z
N MET A 1 -5.38 17.91 -6.53
CA MET A 1 -5.13 16.53 -6.99
C MET A 1 -6.11 16.28 -8.11
N GLU A 2 -5.59 15.98 -9.28
CA GLU A 2 -6.38 15.63 -10.46
C GLU A 2 -5.94 14.23 -10.90
N ASN A 3 -6.89 13.39 -11.29
CA ASN A 3 -6.61 12.03 -11.74
C ASN A 3 -7.59 11.66 -12.86
N LEU A 4 -7.05 11.32 -14.01
CA LEU A 4 -7.77 10.76 -15.14
C LEU A 4 -7.29 9.34 -15.38
N SER A 5 -8.17 8.36 -15.20
CA SER A 5 -7.89 6.97 -15.57
C SER A 5 -8.89 6.48 -16.62
N LEU A 6 -8.37 5.94 -17.71
CA LEU A 6 -9.13 5.31 -18.78
C LEU A 6 -8.68 3.86 -18.90
N TRP A 7 -9.63 2.93 -18.97
CA TRP A 7 -9.31 1.54 -19.20
C TRP A 7 -10.31 0.91 -20.16
N THR A 8 -9.83 -0.07 -20.92
CA THR A 8 -10.66 -0.91 -21.79
C THR A 8 -10.25 -2.35 -21.63
N SER A 9 -11.23 -3.26 -21.74
CA SER A 9 -11.03 -4.70 -21.62
C SER A 9 -11.90 -5.39 -22.66
N ALA A 10 -11.33 -6.38 -23.34
CA ALA A 10 -12.02 -7.25 -24.26
C ALA A 10 -11.68 -8.71 -23.94
N LYS A 11 -12.68 -9.59 -24.08
CA LYS A 11 -12.55 -11.02 -23.90
C LYS A 11 -13.10 -11.75 -25.12
N PHE A 12 -12.37 -12.75 -25.60
CA PHE A 12 -12.69 -13.50 -26.81
C PHE A 12 -12.59 -15.00 -26.51
N ASN A 13 -13.63 -15.75 -26.86
CA ASN A 13 -13.55 -17.22 -26.86
C ASN A 13 -12.96 -17.66 -28.21
N LEU A 14 -11.71 -18.11 -28.21
CA LEU A 14 -11.05 -18.64 -29.43
C LEU A 14 -11.60 -20.02 -29.78
N THR A 15 -11.90 -20.82 -28.74
CA THR A 15 -12.61 -22.09 -28.82
C THR A 15 -13.52 -22.22 -27.58
N PRO A 16 -14.37 -23.26 -27.47
CA PRO A 16 -15.13 -23.52 -26.24
C PRO A 16 -14.27 -23.73 -24.97
N GLN A 17 -12.96 -23.95 -25.14
CA GLN A 17 -12.01 -24.25 -24.08
C GLN A 17 -10.91 -23.18 -23.93
N ASP A 18 -10.87 -22.18 -24.80
CA ASP A 18 -9.82 -21.15 -24.87
C ASP A 18 -10.44 -19.75 -24.81
N GLU A 19 -10.11 -19.00 -23.77
CA GLU A 19 -10.44 -17.57 -23.65
C GLU A 19 -9.17 -16.72 -23.73
N LEU A 20 -9.23 -15.64 -24.50
CA LEU A 20 -8.22 -14.60 -24.58
C LEU A 20 -8.78 -13.31 -23.98
N MET A 21 -8.01 -12.66 -23.12
CA MET A 21 -8.33 -11.35 -22.56
C MET A 21 -7.25 -10.35 -22.96
N ILE A 22 -7.67 -9.16 -23.41
CA ILE A 22 -6.77 -8.02 -23.61
C ILE A 22 -7.30 -6.87 -22.77
N GLN A 23 -6.43 -6.21 -22.04
CA GLN A 23 -6.76 -5.00 -21.29
C GLN A 23 -5.69 -3.94 -21.52
N ALA A 24 -6.13 -2.70 -21.70
CA ALA A 24 -5.26 -1.54 -21.77
C ALA A 24 -5.73 -0.52 -20.73
N VAL A 25 -4.77 0.08 -20.02
CA VAL A 25 -5.01 1.13 -19.03
C VAL A 25 -4.10 2.30 -19.33
N TYR A 26 -4.69 3.49 -19.23
CA TYR A 26 -4.05 4.79 -19.28
C TYR A 26 -4.39 5.49 -17.96
N SER A 27 -3.39 6.07 -17.31
CA SER A 27 -3.62 6.95 -16.16
C SER A 27 -2.72 8.17 -16.24
N ASP A 28 -3.30 9.32 -15.92
CA ASP A 28 -2.60 10.59 -15.77
C ASP A 28 -2.98 11.16 -14.39
N TYR A 29 -1.97 11.55 -13.64
CA TYR A 29 -2.09 11.93 -12.25
C TYR A 29 -1.25 13.18 -11.94
N GLU A 30 -1.91 14.23 -11.44
CA GLU A 30 -1.25 15.46 -11.02
C GLU A 30 -1.58 15.81 -9.56
N SER A 31 -0.56 16.15 -8.79
CA SER A 31 -0.74 16.57 -7.40
C SER A 31 0.37 17.48 -6.88
N GLY A 32 0.11 18.10 -5.73
CA GLY A 32 1.14 18.75 -4.93
C GLY A 32 1.82 17.74 -4.01
N ASP A 33 1.93 18.08 -2.74
CA ASP A 33 2.23 17.10 -1.70
C ASP A 33 0.94 16.43 -1.21
N ALA A 34 0.78 15.16 -1.55
CA ALA A 34 -0.38 14.34 -1.16
C ALA A 34 -0.06 13.37 -0.01
N ALA A 35 1.13 13.46 0.60
CA ALA A 35 1.46 12.62 1.74
C ALA A 35 0.62 13.00 2.96
N GLN A 36 0.27 12.00 3.77
CA GLN A 36 -0.43 12.25 5.03
C GLN A 36 0.56 12.73 6.10
N TYR A 37 0.18 13.78 6.83
CA TYR A 37 0.94 14.35 7.93
C TYR A 37 0.05 14.48 9.17
N HIS A 38 0.67 14.40 10.35
CA HIS A 38 -0.01 14.73 11.62
C HIS A 38 -0.54 16.17 11.59
N SER A 39 0.29 17.13 11.16
CA SER A 39 -0.13 18.48 10.81
C SER A 39 0.12 18.74 9.32
N GLN A 40 -0.93 19.11 8.60
CA GLN A 40 -0.85 19.39 7.16
C GLN A 40 0.01 20.60 6.83
N ALA A 41 0.29 21.47 7.80
CA ALA A 41 1.26 22.56 7.65
C ALA A 41 2.70 22.10 7.40
N ASN A 42 3.00 20.82 7.65
CA ASN A 42 4.32 20.23 7.41
C ASN A 42 4.52 19.74 5.97
N GLY A 43 3.45 19.69 5.16
CA GLY A 43 3.55 19.31 3.75
C GLY A 43 4.28 20.37 2.91
N SER A 44 4.96 19.94 1.87
CA SER A 44 5.64 20.83 0.93
C SER A 44 4.60 21.62 0.10
N THR A 45 4.65 22.94 0.20
CA THR A 45 3.80 23.84 -0.63
C THR A 45 4.35 24.03 -2.04
N THR A 46 5.64 23.70 -2.24
CA THR A 46 6.38 23.87 -3.48
C THR A 46 6.46 22.60 -4.31
N GLN A 47 6.23 21.43 -3.71
CA GLN A 47 6.24 20.16 -4.42
C GLN A 47 5.14 20.08 -5.47
N ARG A 48 5.50 19.59 -6.65
CA ARG A 48 4.61 19.19 -7.73
C ARG A 48 5.00 17.80 -8.20
N VAL A 49 4.00 16.94 -8.36
CA VAL A 49 4.12 15.55 -8.76
C VAL A 49 3.20 15.31 -9.96
N GLU A 50 3.77 14.67 -10.98
CA GLU A 50 3.06 14.19 -12.17
C GLU A 50 3.41 12.70 -12.33
N GLU A 51 2.43 11.84 -12.60
CA GLU A 51 2.65 10.41 -12.87
C GLU A 51 1.80 9.98 -14.07
N ASP A 52 2.48 9.60 -15.15
CA ASP A 52 1.89 9.09 -16.39
C ASP A 52 2.09 7.57 -16.47
N GLN A 53 1.00 6.81 -16.55
CA GLN A 53 1.02 5.37 -16.79
C GLN A 53 0.46 5.07 -18.18
N GLU A 54 1.34 5.07 -19.18
CA GLU A 54 0.95 4.88 -20.58
C GLU A 54 2.00 4.16 -21.45
N PRO A 55 1.67 3.01 -22.08
CA PRO A 55 0.52 2.15 -21.85
C PRO A 55 0.79 1.07 -20.79
N LEU A 56 -0.20 0.77 -19.94
CA LEU A 56 -0.27 -0.51 -19.23
C LEU A 56 -1.08 -1.50 -20.08
N LEU A 57 -0.45 -2.60 -20.49
CA LEU A 57 -1.08 -3.60 -21.35
C LEU A 57 -1.06 -4.97 -20.68
N PHE A 58 -2.19 -5.69 -20.75
CA PHE A 58 -2.35 -7.03 -20.20
C PHE A 58 -2.92 -7.97 -21.24
N LEU A 59 -2.30 -9.14 -21.37
CA LEU A 59 -2.74 -10.25 -22.21
C LEU A 59 -2.95 -11.48 -21.32
N GLY A 60 -4.20 -11.85 -21.11
CA GLY A 60 -4.59 -13.04 -20.38
C GLY A 60 -4.98 -14.17 -21.35
N TYR A 61 -4.55 -15.39 -21.05
CA TYR A 61 -5.01 -16.59 -21.75
C TYR A 61 -5.50 -17.62 -20.73
N HIS A 62 -6.66 -18.21 -20.98
CA HIS A 62 -7.26 -19.23 -20.13
C HIS A 62 -7.61 -20.46 -20.96
N ARG A 63 -7.04 -21.60 -20.60
CA ARG A 63 -7.32 -22.91 -21.18
C ARG A 63 -8.05 -23.78 -20.17
N VAL A 64 -9.17 -24.37 -20.58
CA VAL A 64 -9.92 -25.39 -19.83
C VAL A 64 -9.64 -26.76 -20.44
N TRP A 65 -8.86 -27.59 -19.75
CA TRP A 65 -8.59 -28.97 -20.19
C TRP A 65 -9.70 -29.93 -19.76
N HIS A 66 -10.23 -29.69 -18.56
CA HIS A 66 -11.31 -30.43 -17.91
C HIS A 66 -12.00 -29.46 -16.93
N PRO A 67 -13.25 -29.69 -16.46
CA PRO A 67 -13.91 -28.79 -15.50
C PRO A 67 -13.14 -28.53 -14.20
N GLY A 68 -12.16 -29.39 -13.86
CA GLY A 68 -11.25 -29.20 -12.74
C GLY A 68 -9.79 -28.96 -13.14
N SER A 69 -9.45 -28.73 -14.41
CA SER A 69 -8.07 -28.51 -14.85
C SER A 69 -7.98 -27.29 -15.75
N HIS A 70 -7.29 -26.26 -15.28
CA HIS A 70 -7.20 -24.97 -15.95
C HIS A 70 -5.74 -24.49 -16.01
N THR A 71 -5.35 -23.98 -17.17
CA THR A 71 -4.10 -23.22 -17.32
C THR A 71 -4.45 -21.76 -17.52
N LEU A 72 -3.81 -20.89 -16.77
CA LEU A 72 -3.88 -19.44 -16.89
C LEU A 72 -2.49 -18.91 -17.26
N PHE A 73 -2.44 -18.00 -18.21
CA PHE A 73 -1.23 -17.26 -18.55
C PHE A 73 -1.55 -15.78 -18.55
N LEU A 74 -0.67 -14.97 -17.97
CA LEU A 74 -0.77 -13.53 -17.95
C LEU A 74 0.56 -12.93 -18.40
N ALA A 75 0.56 -12.23 -19.52
CA ALA A 75 1.65 -11.35 -19.93
C ALA A 75 1.23 -9.89 -19.69
N SER A 76 2.16 -9.08 -19.21
CA SER A 76 1.94 -7.67 -18.93
C SER A 76 3.10 -6.85 -19.47
N TYR A 77 2.80 -5.68 -20.01
CA TYR A 77 3.77 -4.63 -20.31
C TYR A 77 3.38 -3.40 -19.50
N PHE A 78 4.37 -2.69 -19.00
CA PHE A 78 4.16 -1.54 -18.16
C PHE A 78 5.19 -0.45 -18.44
N ASP A 79 4.71 0.78 -18.49
CA ASP A 79 5.47 2.00 -18.72
C ASP A 79 4.89 3.07 -17.79
N ASP A 80 5.69 3.50 -16.83
CA ASP A 80 5.34 4.49 -15.80
C ASP A 80 6.40 5.59 -15.82
N THR A 81 5.98 6.85 -15.95
CA THR A 81 6.85 8.00 -15.82
C THR A 81 6.38 8.88 -14.68
N PHE A 82 7.16 8.89 -13.60
CA PHE A 82 6.94 9.73 -12.44
C PHE A 82 7.87 10.95 -12.48
N ARG A 83 7.33 12.15 -12.26
CA ARG A 83 8.10 13.40 -12.17
C ARG A 83 7.80 14.09 -10.84
N ARG A 84 8.85 14.61 -10.21
CA ARG A 84 8.76 15.44 -9.01
C ARG A 84 9.60 16.68 -9.18
N ARG A 85 8.99 17.84 -9.00
CA ARG A 85 9.70 19.13 -8.85
C ARG A 85 9.46 19.68 -7.46
N ASP A 86 10.52 20.05 -6.77
CA ASP A 86 10.39 20.71 -5.48
C ASP A 86 11.56 21.69 -5.23
N PRO A 87 11.33 23.00 -5.44
CA PRO A 87 12.25 24.07 -5.08
C PRO A 87 12.66 24.11 -3.60
N GLY A 88 11.91 23.43 -2.73
CA GLY A 88 12.08 23.37 -1.29
C GLY A 88 12.61 22.03 -0.77
N SER A 89 13.10 21.14 -1.64
CA SER A 89 13.51 19.79 -1.25
C SER A 89 14.65 19.80 -0.23
N ILE A 90 14.47 19.12 0.89
CA ILE A 90 15.49 19.01 1.94
C ILE A 90 16.35 17.77 1.73
N VAL A 91 17.66 17.94 1.63
CA VAL A 91 18.66 16.86 1.57
C VAL A 91 19.62 16.98 2.75
N PRO A 92 19.83 15.92 3.55
CA PRO A 92 20.80 15.92 4.64
C PRO A 92 22.25 15.99 4.13
N VAL A 93 23.05 16.80 4.82
CA VAL A 93 24.51 16.89 4.66
C VAL A 93 25.15 16.34 5.93
N ILE A 94 26.04 15.37 5.77
CA ILE A 94 26.74 14.69 6.87
C ILE A 94 28.11 15.33 7.03
N ASP A 95 28.35 15.99 8.17
CA ASP A 95 29.64 16.57 8.48
C ASP A 95 30.56 15.49 9.05
N ARG A 96 31.81 15.46 8.57
CA ARG A 96 32.85 14.59 9.11
C ARG A 96 34.09 15.38 9.51
N ASN A 97 34.73 14.94 10.58
CA ASN A 97 36.03 15.45 10.97
C ASN A 97 37.17 14.72 10.22
N ALA A 98 38.42 15.14 10.48
CA ALA A 98 39.61 14.56 9.84
C ALA A 98 39.85 13.07 10.16
N SER A 99 39.26 12.53 11.24
CA SER A 99 39.31 11.10 11.55
C SER A 99 38.17 10.30 10.89
N GLY A 100 37.32 10.95 10.08
CA GLY A 100 36.18 10.34 9.41
C GLY A 100 34.95 10.16 10.29
N ALA A 101 35.00 10.59 11.55
CA ALA A 101 33.88 10.51 12.47
C ALA A 101 32.81 11.55 12.11
N ILE A 102 31.54 11.13 12.13
CA ILE A 102 30.41 12.01 11.88
C ILE A 102 30.26 12.96 13.07
N THR A 103 30.15 14.26 12.79
CA THR A 103 30.03 15.31 13.81
C THR A 103 28.74 16.12 13.71
N GLY A 104 28.04 16.03 12.58
CA GLY A 104 26.81 16.80 12.33
C GLY A 104 25.96 16.19 11.23
N VAL A 105 24.65 16.45 11.29
CA VAL A 105 23.69 16.16 10.22
C VAL A 105 22.89 17.43 10.00
N ASN A 106 23.13 18.10 8.88
CA ASN A 106 22.56 19.41 8.60
C ASN A 106 21.59 19.32 7.42
N PRO A 107 20.32 19.77 7.57
CA PRO A 107 19.39 19.83 6.45
C PRO A 107 19.73 21.02 5.54
N PHE A 108 19.86 20.78 4.24
CA PHE A 108 20.02 21.83 3.24
C PHE A 108 18.88 21.75 2.22
N THR A 109 18.32 22.91 1.86
CA THR A 109 17.31 23.03 0.80
C THR A 109 17.93 23.07 -0.59
N PHE A 110 17.33 22.37 -1.54
CA PHE A 110 17.74 22.32 -2.94
C PHE A 110 16.52 22.44 -3.84
N ASP A 111 16.73 23.01 -5.03
CA ASP A 111 15.76 22.92 -6.11
C ASP A 111 15.91 21.56 -6.79
N LEU A 112 14.93 20.71 -6.58
CA LEU A 112 14.91 19.35 -7.10
C LEU A 112 14.13 19.29 -8.42
N ASN A 113 14.78 18.76 -9.44
CA ASN A 113 14.13 18.24 -10.64
C ASN A 113 14.40 16.74 -10.76
N TYR A 114 13.36 15.94 -10.59
CA TYR A 114 13.42 14.48 -10.54
C TYR A 114 12.46 13.86 -11.56
N GLN A 115 12.94 12.85 -12.27
CA GLN A 115 12.13 11.99 -13.14
C GLN A 115 12.57 10.55 -12.98
N ARG A 116 11.61 9.64 -12.84
CA ARG A 116 11.81 8.19 -12.88
C ARG A 116 10.93 7.61 -13.98
N LYS A 117 11.53 6.85 -14.88
CA LYS A 117 10.81 6.05 -15.86
C LYS A 117 11.02 4.57 -15.55
N LEU A 118 9.93 3.85 -15.29
CA LEU A 118 9.91 2.42 -15.06
C LEU A 118 9.27 1.76 -16.28
N GLN A 119 10.05 0.99 -17.02
CA GLN A 119 9.56 0.24 -18.18
C GLN A 119 9.90 -1.23 -18.02
N GLY A 120 8.94 -2.10 -18.28
CA GLY A 120 9.20 -3.52 -18.16
C GLY A 120 8.01 -4.40 -18.52
N PHE A 121 8.18 -5.67 -18.21
CA PHE A 121 7.27 -6.71 -18.59
C PHE A 121 7.19 -7.78 -17.50
N SER A 122 6.06 -8.49 -17.49
CA SER A 122 5.84 -9.63 -16.62
C SER A 122 5.21 -10.77 -17.41
N ALA A 123 5.62 -12.00 -17.10
CA ALA A 123 4.95 -13.20 -17.56
C ALA A 123 4.69 -14.12 -16.36
N GLU A 124 3.46 -14.60 -16.25
CA GLU A 124 3.04 -15.55 -15.22
C GLU A 124 2.27 -16.71 -15.83
N LEU A 125 2.65 -17.93 -15.48
CA LEU A 125 1.96 -19.16 -15.84
C LEU A 125 1.45 -19.84 -14.57
N GLN A 126 0.17 -20.18 -14.55
CA GLN A 126 -0.47 -20.86 -13.42
C GLN A 126 -1.29 -22.06 -13.93
N GLN A 127 -1.19 -23.16 -13.19
CA GLN A 127 -1.99 -24.35 -13.38
C GLN A 127 -2.84 -24.60 -12.14
N ILE A 128 -4.13 -24.82 -12.35
CA ILE A 128 -5.11 -25.13 -11.31
C ILE A 128 -5.64 -26.54 -11.55
N PHE A 129 -5.55 -27.39 -10.53
CA PHE A 129 -6.22 -28.69 -10.48
C PHE A 129 -7.20 -28.71 -9.32
N LYS A 130 -8.46 -28.99 -9.62
CA LYS A 130 -9.57 -28.99 -8.66
C LYS A 130 -10.31 -30.32 -8.73
N THR A 131 -10.53 -30.89 -7.57
CA THR A 131 -11.41 -32.04 -7.31
C THR A 131 -12.47 -31.64 -6.29
N ASP A 132 -13.31 -32.58 -5.87
CA ASP A 132 -14.34 -32.32 -4.85
C ASP A 132 -13.75 -32.00 -3.47
N GLN A 133 -12.56 -32.51 -3.16
CA GLN A 133 -11.92 -32.37 -1.85
C GLN A 133 -10.64 -31.52 -1.86
N SER A 134 -10.03 -31.31 -3.02
CA SER A 134 -8.72 -30.66 -3.14
C SER A 134 -8.71 -29.61 -4.25
N THR A 135 -8.00 -28.51 -4.03
CA THR A 135 -7.58 -27.58 -5.08
C THR A 135 -6.08 -27.37 -4.95
N ILE A 136 -5.34 -27.69 -6.00
CA ILE A 136 -3.90 -27.48 -6.12
C ILE A 136 -3.69 -26.36 -7.13
N ILE A 137 -2.90 -25.37 -6.75
CA ILE A 137 -2.52 -24.25 -7.62
C ILE A 137 -1.00 -24.22 -7.64
N GLY A 138 -0.40 -24.28 -8.81
CA GLY A 138 1.04 -24.14 -9.00
C GLY A 138 1.32 -23.11 -10.07
N GLY A 139 2.33 -22.28 -9.88
CA GLY A 139 2.67 -21.28 -10.88
C GLY A 139 4.09 -20.75 -10.74
N ALA A 140 4.50 -20.05 -11.78
CA ALA A 140 5.77 -19.35 -11.86
C ALA A 140 5.55 -17.99 -12.52
N ARG A 141 6.24 -16.97 -12.02
CA ARG A 141 6.21 -15.62 -12.54
C ARG A 141 7.63 -15.10 -12.68
N TYR A 142 7.88 -14.43 -13.80
CA TYR A 142 9.09 -13.68 -14.07
C TYR A 142 8.75 -12.24 -14.42
N GLN A 143 9.52 -11.29 -13.90
CA GLN A 143 9.37 -9.86 -14.13
C GLN A 143 10.74 -9.27 -14.40
N TRP A 144 10.82 -8.41 -15.41
CA TRP A 144 12.01 -7.62 -15.68
C TRP A 144 11.59 -6.19 -15.98
N ALA A 145 12.36 -5.23 -15.49
CA ALA A 145 12.14 -3.81 -15.73
C ALA A 145 13.44 -3.02 -15.62
N GLU A 146 13.52 -1.92 -16.35
CA GLU A 146 14.58 -0.91 -16.25
C GLU A 146 14.02 0.33 -15.54
N VAL A 147 14.83 0.95 -14.67
CA VAL A 147 14.42 2.10 -13.84
C VAL A 147 15.28 3.33 -14.16
N ASP A 148 15.04 3.96 -15.29
CA ASP A 148 15.74 5.18 -15.70
C ASP A 148 15.40 6.35 -14.77
N THR A 149 16.38 6.78 -13.98
CA THR A 149 16.21 7.81 -12.97
C THR A 149 17.13 8.99 -13.24
N PHE A 150 16.53 10.14 -13.50
CA PHE A 150 17.19 11.43 -13.57
C PHE A 150 16.92 12.23 -12.29
N ALA A 151 17.97 12.74 -11.64
CA ALA A 151 17.86 13.59 -10.46
C ALA A 151 18.87 14.73 -10.54
N ARG A 152 18.38 15.97 -10.55
CA ARG A 152 19.20 17.18 -10.50
C ARG A 152 18.83 18.00 -9.27
N LEU A 153 19.84 18.36 -8.50
CA LEU A 153 19.73 19.25 -7.34
C LEU A 153 20.47 20.53 -7.69
N ASP A 154 19.75 21.65 -7.73
CA ASP A 154 20.31 22.99 -7.93
C ASP A 154 20.30 23.77 -6.60
N ARG A 155 21.34 24.59 -6.40
CA ARG A 155 21.42 25.53 -5.28
C ARG A 155 22.32 26.70 -5.66
N LEU A 156 21.88 27.92 -5.38
CA LEU A 156 22.70 29.11 -5.57
C LEU A 156 23.89 29.05 -4.59
N GLY A 157 25.10 28.91 -5.14
CA GLY A 157 26.33 28.93 -4.36
C GLY A 157 26.68 30.35 -3.94
N THR A 158 26.40 30.72 -2.68
CA THR A 158 26.76 32.03 -2.13
C THR A 158 28.05 32.02 -1.31
N ALA A 159 28.64 30.84 -1.07
CA ALA A 159 29.84 30.65 -0.25
C ALA A 159 31.11 30.49 -1.11
N PHE A 160 32.25 31.01 -0.63
CA PHE A 160 33.57 30.82 -1.23
C PHE A 160 34.57 30.31 -0.16
N PRO A 161 35.24 29.15 -0.36
CA PRO A 161 35.06 28.22 -1.49
C PRO A 161 33.65 27.59 -1.53
N PRO A 162 33.16 27.16 -2.70
CA PRO A 162 31.82 26.62 -2.84
C PRO A 162 31.66 25.31 -2.04
N VAL A 163 30.59 25.23 -1.24
CA VAL A 163 30.28 24.06 -0.42
C VAL A 163 29.86 22.86 -1.28
N PHE A 164 29.17 23.10 -2.39
CA PHE A 164 28.70 22.09 -3.33
C PHE A 164 29.25 22.37 -4.72
N SER A 165 29.32 21.34 -5.58
CA SER A 165 29.51 21.56 -7.01
C SER A 165 28.34 22.37 -7.60
N THR A 166 28.50 22.88 -8.82
CA THR A 166 27.43 23.60 -9.53
C THR A 166 27.12 22.87 -10.85
N PRO A 167 26.01 22.11 -10.95
CA PRO A 167 25.02 21.86 -9.89
C PRO A 167 25.55 20.94 -8.76
N PRO A 168 24.96 21.00 -7.54
CA PRO A 168 25.27 20.09 -6.44
C PRO A 168 25.16 18.61 -6.80
N ALA A 169 24.14 18.22 -7.57
CA ALA A 169 24.02 16.89 -8.14
C ALA A 169 23.35 16.95 -9.52
N ASN A 170 23.82 16.13 -10.45
CA ASN A 170 23.19 15.89 -11.74
C ASN A 170 23.43 14.43 -12.12
N GLN A 171 22.48 13.57 -11.76
CA GLN A 171 22.60 12.13 -11.84
C GLN A 171 21.62 11.57 -12.85
N ASN A 172 22.10 10.63 -13.65
CA ASN A 172 21.28 9.79 -14.51
C ASN A 172 21.74 8.35 -14.29
N VAL A 173 20.88 7.53 -13.70
CA VAL A 173 21.16 6.13 -13.35
C VAL A 173 20.06 5.24 -13.90
N SER A 174 20.41 4.04 -14.35
CA SER A 174 19.46 3.07 -14.90
C SER A 174 19.73 1.69 -14.30
N PRO A 175 19.36 1.46 -13.02
CA PRO A 175 19.40 0.14 -12.42
C PRO A 175 18.26 -0.76 -12.91
N ASP A 176 18.50 -2.06 -12.86
CA ASP A 176 17.53 -3.08 -13.21
C ASP A 176 16.64 -3.46 -12.01
N LEU A 177 15.45 -3.93 -12.34
CA LEU A 177 14.57 -4.68 -11.46
C LEU A 177 14.27 -6.04 -12.10
N ASP A 178 14.65 -7.11 -11.42
CA ASP A 178 14.41 -8.48 -11.84
C ASP A 178 13.74 -9.25 -10.71
N ARG A 179 12.72 -10.03 -11.04
CA ARG A 179 12.07 -10.91 -10.06
C ARG A 179 11.67 -12.22 -10.69
N PHE A 180 12.03 -13.30 -10.00
CA PHE A 180 11.54 -14.63 -10.28
C PHE A 180 10.87 -15.21 -9.04
N SER A 181 9.67 -15.77 -9.23
CA SER A 181 8.88 -16.38 -8.15
C SER A 181 8.24 -17.67 -8.62
N VAL A 182 8.35 -18.73 -7.82
CA VAL A 182 7.63 -19.99 -7.99
C VAL A 182 6.80 -20.23 -6.74
N TYR A 183 5.56 -20.67 -6.93
CA TYR A 183 4.64 -20.87 -5.82
C TYR A 183 3.79 -22.12 -6.00
N GLY A 184 3.35 -22.67 -4.88
CA GLY A 184 2.44 -23.80 -4.81
C GLY A 184 1.47 -23.65 -3.65
N TYR A 185 0.21 -23.98 -3.89
CA TYR A 185 -0.87 -23.96 -2.92
C TYR A 185 -1.67 -25.26 -2.99
N HIS A 186 -2.09 -25.75 -1.84
CA HIS A 186 -2.98 -26.88 -1.70
C HIS A 186 -4.07 -26.52 -0.69
N TYR A 187 -5.30 -26.42 -1.18
CA TYR A 187 -6.49 -26.24 -0.38
C TYR A 187 -7.18 -27.58 -0.24
N TYR A 188 -7.35 -28.05 0.99
CA TYR A 188 -7.84 -29.40 1.25
C TYR A 188 -9.01 -29.39 2.22
N GLN A 189 -10.11 -29.97 1.81
CA GLN A 189 -11.29 -30.16 2.65
C GLN A 189 -11.10 -31.42 3.50
N LEU A 190 -10.52 -31.25 4.70
CA LEU A 190 -10.23 -32.34 5.64
C LEU A 190 -11.51 -33.07 6.10
N THR A 191 -12.58 -32.31 6.36
CA THR A 191 -13.93 -32.80 6.68
C THR A 191 -14.94 -31.82 6.10
N GLU A 192 -16.24 -32.10 6.09
CA GLU A 192 -17.26 -31.13 5.63
C GLU A 192 -17.21 -29.76 6.35
N LYS A 193 -16.67 -29.73 7.58
CA LYS A 193 -16.59 -28.54 8.43
C LYS A 193 -15.20 -27.92 8.49
N LEU A 194 -14.15 -28.59 8.01
CA LEU A 194 -12.77 -28.17 8.17
C LEU A 194 -12.05 -28.09 6.82
N MET A 195 -11.53 -26.91 6.49
CA MET A 195 -10.72 -26.67 5.30
C MET A 195 -9.35 -26.13 5.71
N SER A 196 -8.29 -26.76 5.22
CA SER A 196 -6.92 -26.29 5.38
C SER A 196 -6.41 -25.67 4.10
N TYR A 197 -5.52 -24.70 4.26
CA TYR A 197 -4.84 -24.00 3.18
C TYR A 197 -3.34 -24.10 3.48
N PHE A 198 -2.60 -24.74 2.61
CA PHE A 198 -1.15 -24.81 2.67
C PHE A 198 -0.59 -24.15 1.43
N GLY A 199 0.46 -23.35 1.58
CA GLY A 199 1.14 -22.75 0.46
C GLY A 199 2.59 -22.43 0.80
N ALA A 200 3.38 -22.25 -0.24
CA ALA A 200 4.72 -21.72 -0.14
C ALA A 200 5.07 -21.00 -1.46
N SER A 201 5.84 -19.93 -1.35
CA SER A 201 6.50 -19.30 -2.49
C SER A 201 8.00 -19.25 -2.26
N ALA A 202 8.79 -19.37 -3.33
CA ALA A 202 10.22 -19.14 -3.35
C ALA A 202 10.50 -18.05 -4.37
N GLU A 203 11.17 -16.99 -3.93
CA GLU A 203 11.28 -15.75 -4.69
C GLU A 203 12.72 -15.24 -4.63
N THR A 204 13.21 -14.72 -5.75
CA THR A 204 14.44 -13.93 -5.83
C THR A 204 14.10 -12.59 -6.48
N GLN A 205 14.63 -11.51 -5.93
CA GLN A 205 14.40 -10.16 -6.39
C GLN A 205 15.72 -9.39 -6.39
N ARG A 206 16.09 -8.86 -7.56
CA ARG A 206 17.12 -7.83 -7.71
C ARG A 206 16.42 -6.49 -7.88
N TYR A 207 16.80 -5.50 -7.07
CA TYR A 207 16.13 -4.21 -7.06
C TYR A 207 17.10 -3.05 -6.82
N PRO A 208 16.77 -1.83 -7.26
CA PRO A 208 17.61 -0.66 -7.04
C PRO A 208 17.80 -0.33 -5.55
N GLU A 209 19.02 0.01 -5.15
CA GLU A 209 19.33 0.37 -3.76
C GLU A 209 18.69 1.69 -3.33
N ASN A 210 18.70 2.69 -4.22
CA ASN A 210 18.10 4.01 -3.99
C ASN A 210 17.87 4.77 -5.31
N THR A 211 16.66 4.72 -5.83
CA THR A 211 16.23 5.54 -6.96
C THR A 211 15.32 6.69 -6.55
N GLU A 212 14.85 6.75 -5.31
CA GLU A 212 13.77 7.66 -4.88
C GLU A 212 14.24 8.90 -4.12
N ILE A 213 15.40 8.79 -3.45
CA ILE A 213 15.87 9.78 -2.47
C ILE A 213 17.21 10.34 -2.93
N PRO A 214 17.22 11.46 -3.68
CA PRO A 214 18.45 12.08 -4.14
C PRO A 214 19.41 12.48 -3.01
N PRO A 215 20.74 12.38 -3.21
CA PRO A 215 21.43 11.76 -4.34
C PRO A 215 21.10 10.27 -4.55
N VAL A 216 20.79 9.89 -5.78
CA VAL A 216 20.38 8.52 -6.17
C VAL A 216 21.59 7.61 -6.40
N SER A 217 21.37 6.31 -6.55
CA SER A 217 22.42 5.29 -6.75
C SER A 217 22.05 4.35 -7.89
N SER A 218 23.06 3.94 -8.67
CA SER A 218 22.93 2.87 -9.68
C SER A 218 23.18 1.47 -9.10
N ASN A 219 23.47 1.37 -7.80
CA ASN A 219 23.68 0.07 -7.16
C ASN A 219 22.37 -0.70 -7.04
N GLU A 220 22.48 -2.02 -7.07
CA GLU A 220 21.38 -2.96 -6.89
C GLU A 220 21.62 -3.84 -5.67
N LYS A 221 20.53 -4.32 -5.08
CA LYS A 221 20.53 -5.34 -4.02
C LYS A 221 19.75 -6.55 -4.50
N THR A 222 20.18 -7.72 -4.05
CA THR A 222 19.49 -8.99 -4.32
C THR A 222 19.00 -9.59 -3.01
N LYS A 223 17.76 -10.05 -3.00
CA LYS A 223 17.16 -10.77 -1.88
C LYS A 223 16.46 -12.03 -2.38
N ALA A 224 16.67 -13.14 -1.67
CA ALA A 224 16.00 -14.40 -1.93
C ALA A 224 15.28 -14.85 -0.66
N GLN A 225 14.06 -15.37 -0.81
CA GLN A 225 13.21 -15.74 0.32
C GLN A 225 12.32 -16.93 -0.03
N VAL A 226 12.19 -17.85 0.93
CA VAL A 226 11.12 -18.85 0.94
C VAL A 226 10.08 -18.41 1.96
N SER A 227 8.82 -18.42 1.52
CA SER A 227 7.73 -17.76 2.21
C SER A 227 6.59 -18.76 2.47
N PRO A 228 6.55 -19.38 3.66
CA PRO A 228 5.49 -20.31 4.00
C PRO A 228 4.16 -19.60 4.24
N LYS A 229 3.08 -20.32 3.96
CA LYS A 229 1.72 -19.81 3.97
C LYS A 229 0.79 -20.89 4.50
N PHE A 230 0.05 -20.58 5.56
CA PHE A 230 -0.85 -21.50 6.23
C PHE A 230 -2.19 -20.82 6.50
N GLY A 231 -3.28 -21.58 6.36
CA GLY A 231 -4.60 -21.12 6.69
C GLY A 231 -5.50 -22.26 7.13
N LEU A 232 -6.51 -21.92 7.92
CA LEU A 232 -7.51 -22.84 8.40
C LEU A 232 -8.87 -22.14 8.42
N ARG A 233 -9.90 -22.85 7.97
CA ARG A 233 -11.30 -22.46 8.15
C ARG A 233 -12.04 -23.62 8.79
N TYR A 234 -12.62 -23.39 9.95
CA TYR A 234 -13.38 -24.36 10.71
C TYR A 234 -14.80 -23.86 10.98
N ARG A 235 -15.80 -24.68 10.66
CA ARG A 235 -17.22 -24.40 10.87
C ARG A 235 -17.80 -25.38 11.89
N PRO A 236 -17.58 -25.18 13.21
CA PRO A 236 -18.07 -26.10 14.23
C PRO A 236 -19.60 -26.25 14.17
N LEU A 237 -20.29 -25.13 13.93
CA LEU A 237 -21.73 -25.01 13.78
C LEU A 237 -22.04 -24.31 12.44
N ASP A 238 -23.25 -24.45 11.91
CA ASP A 238 -23.62 -23.85 10.62
C ASP A 238 -23.61 -22.31 10.66
N GLN A 239 -23.77 -21.73 11.85
CA GLN A 239 -23.80 -20.30 12.10
C GLN A 239 -22.47 -19.73 12.58
N THR A 240 -21.44 -20.58 12.76
CA THR A 240 -20.16 -20.20 13.35
C THR A 240 -19.02 -20.55 12.40
N THR A 241 -18.19 -19.58 12.05
CA THR A 241 -16.97 -19.81 11.26
C THR A 241 -15.77 -19.25 12.01
N LEU A 242 -14.77 -20.10 12.22
CA LEU A 242 -13.46 -19.74 12.73
C LEU A 242 -12.46 -19.76 11.57
N ARG A 243 -11.64 -18.73 11.45
CA ARG A 243 -10.61 -18.60 10.42
C ARG A 243 -9.30 -18.21 11.08
N ALA A 244 -8.21 -18.79 10.61
CA ALA A 244 -6.87 -18.36 10.98
C ALA A 244 -5.96 -18.45 9.77
N ALA A 245 -4.98 -17.55 9.68
CA ALA A 245 -3.97 -17.58 8.64
C ALA A 245 -2.64 -17.04 9.16
N TYR A 246 -1.55 -17.54 8.60
CA TYR A 246 -0.22 -16.97 8.71
C TYR A 246 0.43 -17.01 7.33
N SER A 247 1.14 -15.96 6.95
CA SER A 247 1.90 -15.91 5.72
C SER A 247 3.11 -15.03 5.88
N LYS A 248 4.23 -15.51 5.33
CA LYS A 248 5.37 -14.67 5.01
C LYS A 248 5.29 -14.23 3.55
N SER A 249 5.82 -13.06 3.22
CA SER A 249 5.97 -12.55 1.85
C SER A 249 7.11 -11.52 1.77
N LEU A 250 7.43 -11.08 0.56
CA LEU A 250 8.43 -10.04 0.30
C LEU A 250 7.74 -8.83 -0.33
N GLY A 251 8.05 -7.62 0.14
CA GLY A 251 7.49 -6.36 -0.34
C GLY A 251 7.90 -5.98 -1.76
N GLY A 252 7.05 -5.19 -2.43
CA GLY A 252 7.29 -4.72 -3.80
C GLY A 252 8.21 -3.51 -3.86
N VAL A 253 8.68 -3.17 -5.05
CA VAL A 253 9.44 -1.92 -5.26
C VAL A 253 8.49 -0.82 -5.75
N PHE A 254 7.52 -1.18 -6.60
CA PHE A 254 6.56 -0.26 -7.21
C PHE A 254 5.18 -0.92 -7.34
N PHE A 255 4.48 -0.74 -8.47
CA PHE A 255 3.23 -1.43 -8.77
C PHE A 255 3.45 -2.91 -9.18
N ASP A 256 4.69 -3.40 -9.21
CA ASP A 256 5.07 -4.76 -9.66
C ASP A 256 4.30 -5.88 -8.93
N GLN A 257 3.86 -5.61 -7.70
CA GLN A 257 3.12 -6.56 -6.89
C GLN A 257 1.61 -6.51 -7.05
N SER A 258 1.08 -5.48 -7.70
CA SER A 258 -0.35 -5.34 -7.98
C SER A 258 -0.82 -6.19 -9.16
N ILE A 259 0.10 -6.75 -9.96
CA ILE A 259 -0.20 -7.56 -11.14
C ILE A 259 0.29 -8.99 -10.92
N ARG A 260 -0.66 -9.89 -10.70
CA ARG A 260 -0.37 -11.33 -10.55
C ARG A 260 -1.62 -12.20 -10.73
N LEU A 261 -1.38 -13.47 -10.99
CA LEU A 261 -2.35 -14.56 -10.87
C LEU A 261 -2.25 -15.31 -9.53
N GLU A 262 -1.08 -15.28 -8.88
CA GLU A 262 -0.86 -15.90 -7.57
C GLU A 262 -1.96 -15.47 -6.58
N PRO A 263 -2.56 -16.42 -5.82
CA PRO A 263 -3.58 -16.10 -4.83
C PRO A 263 -3.11 -15.07 -3.79
N THR A 264 -3.83 -13.95 -3.68
CA THR A 264 -3.54 -12.82 -2.77
C THR A 264 -4.28 -12.89 -1.43
N GLN A 265 -5.15 -13.88 -1.24
CA GLN A 265 -5.88 -14.10 0.00
C GLN A 265 -5.97 -15.58 0.36
N MET A 266 -5.90 -15.86 1.66
CA MET A 266 -6.12 -17.21 2.22
C MET A 266 -6.94 -17.11 3.49
N ALA A 267 -7.92 -18.01 3.64
CA ALA A 267 -8.86 -18.00 4.77
C ALA A 267 -9.51 -16.61 5.05
N GLY A 268 -9.61 -15.76 4.02
CA GLY A 268 -10.13 -14.39 4.10
C GLY A 268 -9.18 -13.37 4.74
N PHE A 269 -7.88 -13.63 4.76
CA PHE A 269 -6.82 -12.67 5.07
C PHE A 269 -5.94 -12.44 3.84
N VAL A 270 -5.51 -11.20 3.63
CA VAL A 270 -4.51 -10.86 2.60
C VAL A 270 -3.17 -11.49 2.97
N ASN A 271 -2.52 -12.16 2.02
CA ASN A 271 -1.27 -12.90 2.27
C ASN A 271 -0.02 -12.25 1.63
N ALA A 272 -0.19 -11.17 0.88
CA ALA A 272 0.87 -10.40 0.25
C ALA A 272 0.46 -8.93 0.13
N TYR A 273 1.29 -8.02 0.64
CA TYR A 273 1.09 -6.57 0.55
C TYR A 273 2.15 -5.96 -0.37
N ARG A 274 1.81 -4.85 -1.03
CA ARG A 274 2.85 -4.02 -1.68
C ARG A 274 3.83 -3.49 -0.64
N SER A 275 3.28 -2.83 0.38
CA SER A 275 3.97 -2.41 1.60
C SER A 275 2.98 -2.52 2.77
N ILE A 276 3.45 -3.00 3.91
CA ILE A 276 2.71 -2.94 5.18
C ILE A 276 2.97 -1.59 5.86
N LEU A 277 4.22 -1.12 5.86
CA LEU A 277 4.61 0.19 6.37
C LEU A 277 3.96 1.28 5.50
N PRO A 278 3.15 2.19 6.08
CA PRO A 278 2.55 3.26 5.31
C PRO A 278 3.60 4.16 4.64
N GLU A 279 3.47 4.36 3.32
CA GLU A 279 4.42 5.16 2.54
C GLU A 279 4.45 6.63 3.00
N SER A 280 3.36 7.18 3.53
CA SER A 280 3.38 8.53 4.14
C SER A 280 4.16 8.61 5.46
N ALA A 281 4.35 7.48 6.17
CA ALA A 281 5.07 7.47 7.45
C ALA A 281 6.59 7.40 7.26
N ALA A 282 7.04 6.63 6.26
CA ALA A 282 8.46 6.37 6.04
C ALA A 282 8.88 6.35 4.56
N GLY A 283 7.97 6.37 3.59
CA GLY A 283 8.25 6.17 2.16
C GLY A 283 8.32 4.69 1.77
N ILE A 284 8.74 4.44 0.52
CA ILE A 284 8.84 3.08 -0.03
C ILE A 284 9.98 2.32 0.66
N LEU A 285 9.76 1.03 0.91
CA LEU A 285 10.74 0.09 1.46
C LEU A 285 10.81 -1.20 0.62
N PRO A 286 11.55 -1.18 -0.50
CA PRO A 286 11.66 -2.32 -1.39
C PRO A 286 12.28 -3.54 -0.70
N GLY A 287 11.79 -4.74 -1.03
CA GLY A 287 12.36 -5.99 -0.52
C GLY A 287 12.19 -6.17 1.01
N ALA A 288 11.25 -5.46 1.63
CA ALA A 288 10.90 -5.66 3.03
C ALA A 288 10.38 -7.09 3.26
N GLU A 289 10.88 -7.76 4.28
CA GLU A 289 10.29 -8.99 4.79
C GLU A 289 8.97 -8.69 5.46
N GLN A 290 7.92 -9.42 5.11
CA GLN A 290 6.58 -9.18 5.62
C GLN A 290 6.01 -10.44 6.25
N ASP A 291 5.58 -10.33 7.49
CA ASP A 291 4.90 -11.38 8.24
C ASP A 291 3.47 -10.94 8.57
N ILE A 292 2.51 -11.81 8.27
CA ILE A 292 1.09 -11.55 8.47
C ILE A 292 0.50 -12.72 9.23
N ALA A 293 -0.17 -12.45 10.35
CA ALA A 293 -1.00 -13.42 11.04
C ALA A 293 -2.40 -12.84 11.28
N GLY A 294 -3.42 -13.70 11.21
CA GLY A 294 -4.79 -13.28 11.42
C GLY A 294 -5.63 -14.40 12.01
N MET A 295 -6.60 -14.02 12.84
CA MET A 295 -7.65 -14.91 13.34
C MET A 295 -8.99 -14.19 13.31
N ALA A 296 -10.06 -14.90 12.98
CA ALA A 296 -11.41 -14.36 12.94
C ALA A 296 -12.44 -15.38 13.44
N TRP A 297 -13.44 -14.87 14.15
CA TRP A 297 -14.65 -15.57 14.54
C TRP A 297 -15.84 -14.81 13.98
N ASP A 298 -16.55 -15.47 13.07
CA ASP A 298 -17.78 -14.98 12.47
C ASP A 298 -18.96 -15.78 13.04
N GLN A 299 -19.94 -15.08 13.59
CA GLN A 299 -21.13 -15.64 14.20
C GLN A 299 -22.40 -14.99 13.64
N GLN A 300 -23.28 -15.83 13.11
CA GLN A 300 -24.64 -15.42 12.78
C GLN A 300 -25.54 -15.61 14.01
N LEU A 301 -26.16 -14.53 14.48
CA LEU A 301 -27.09 -14.51 15.62
C LEU A 301 -28.53 -14.39 15.11
N GLY A 302 -29.13 -15.52 14.74
CA GLY A 302 -30.41 -15.56 14.05
C GLY A 302 -30.31 -15.08 12.58
N PRO A 303 -31.42 -14.89 11.87
CA PRO A 303 -31.39 -14.72 10.42
C PRO A 303 -30.82 -13.38 9.94
N LYS A 304 -30.72 -12.37 10.82
CA LYS A 304 -30.52 -10.96 10.43
C LYS A 304 -29.42 -10.22 11.19
N THR A 305 -28.74 -10.90 12.11
CA THR A 305 -27.69 -10.29 12.93
C THR A 305 -26.39 -11.04 12.71
N PHE A 306 -25.31 -10.29 12.46
CA PHE A 306 -23.99 -10.82 12.15
C PHE A 306 -22.97 -10.15 13.06
N LEU A 307 -22.12 -10.96 13.67
CA LEU A 307 -21.04 -10.55 14.55
C LEU A 307 -19.74 -11.10 14.01
N THR A 308 -18.72 -10.26 13.91
CA THR A 308 -17.36 -10.66 13.57
C THR A 308 -16.40 -10.10 14.60
N LEU A 309 -15.53 -10.95 15.14
CA LEU A 309 -14.35 -10.55 15.89
C LEU A 309 -13.12 -11.01 15.12
N SER A 310 -12.20 -10.12 14.79
CA SER A 310 -10.95 -10.49 14.13
C SER A 310 -9.75 -9.79 14.73
N GLY A 311 -8.67 -10.52 14.93
CA GLY A 311 -7.36 -10.00 15.28
C GLY A 311 -6.40 -10.15 14.10
N GLN A 312 -5.53 -9.17 13.89
CA GLN A 312 -4.50 -9.21 12.87
C GLN A 312 -3.18 -8.69 13.44
N TRP A 313 -2.10 -9.32 13.03
CA TRP A 313 -0.73 -8.90 13.27
C TRP A 313 -0.02 -8.77 11.93
N LEU A 314 0.63 -7.63 11.73
CA LEU A 314 1.41 -7.29 10.57
C LEU A 314 2.80 -6.88 11.04
N HIS A 315 3.84 -7.41 10.42
CA HIS A 315 5.21 -7.03 10.69
C HIS A 315 5.96 -6.85 9.38
N SER A 316 6.80 -5.83 9.31
CA SER A 316 7.58 -5.48 8.15
C SER A 316 8.98 -5.03 8.56
N ASP A 317 9.99 -5.80 8.18
CA ASP A 317 11.40 -5.49 8.41
C ASP A 317 12.11 -5.24 7.08
N GLY A 318 12.85 -4.14 6.99
CA GLY A 318 13.60 -3.82 5.79
C GLY A 318 14.62 -2.72 5.97
N ALA A 319 15.46 -2.56 4.96
CA ALA A 319 16.47 -1.52 4.94
C ALA A 319 16.56 -0.89 3.55
N ARG A 320 16.85 0.41 3.53
CA ARG A 320 17.09 1.19 2.31
C ARG A 320 18.29 2.10 2.49
N SER A 321 18.72 2.75 1.42
CA SER A 321 19.79 3.76 1.47
C SER A 321 19.19 5.14 1.21
N LEU A 322 19.46 6.10 2.09
CA LEU A 322 19.07 7.50 1.93
C LEU A 322 20.19 8.25 1.21
N GLY A 323 19.87 9.01 0.17
CA GLY A 323 20.81 9.94 -0.44
C GLY A 323 21.19 11.07 0.51
N THR A 324 22.48 11.35 0.63
CA THR A 324 23.01 12.48 1.41
C THR A 324 24.20 13.12 0.71
N PHE A 325 24.66 14.27 1.20
CA PHE A 325 26.00 14.77 0.89
C PHE A 325 26.96 14.46 2.04
N ASP A 326 28.23 14.22 1.71
CA ASP A 326 29.31 14.06 2.68
C ASP A 326 30.22 15.29 2.65
N PHE A 327 30.25 16.01 3.76
CA PHE A 327 31.09 17.18 3.98
C PHE A 327 32.35 16.78 4.75
N SER A 328 33.21 16.04 4.07
CA SER A 328 34.60 15.73 4.49
C SER A 328 35.65 16.50 3.68
N SER A 329 35.24 17.03 2.52
CA SER A 329 36.05 17.84 1.60
C SER A 329 35.21 18.96 1.02
N LEU A 330 35.87 19.93 0.39
CA LEU A 330 35.23 20.97 -0.41
C LEU A 330 35.54 20.75 -1.89
N PRO A 331 34.53 20.63 -2.77
CA PRO A 331 33.09 20.57 -2.47
C PRO A 331 32.66 19.26 -1.79
N ALA A 332 31.46 19.25 -1.21
CA ALA A 332 30.83 18.07 -0.63
C ALA A 332 30.59 16.99 -1.69
N ASN A 333 30.80 15.72 -1.33
CA ASN A 333 30.62 14.59 -2.25
C ASN A 333 29.21 14.00 -2.13
N LEU A 334 28.72 13.40 -3.22
CA LEU A 334 27.52 12.58 -3.17
C LEU A 334 27.77 11.35 -2.30
N ALA A 335 26.82 11.02 -1.43
CA ALA A 335 26.93 9.93 -0.49
C ALA A 335 25.57 9.29 -0.22
N ASN A 336 25.58 8.22 0.58
CA ASN A 336 24.38 7.62 1.12
C ASN A 336 24.58 7.17 2.56
N THR A 337 23.47 7.07 3.29
CA THR A 337 23.44 6.46 4.61
C THR A 337 22.39 5.34 4.66
N PRO A 338 22.76 4.13 5.13
CA PRO A 338 21.79 3.06 5.32
C PRO A 338 20.80 3.41 6.42
N GLN A 339 19.55 3.06 6.19
CA GLN A 339 18.43 3.19 7.11
C GLN A 339 17.73 1.84 7.25
N SER A 340 17.60 1.35 8.48
CA SER A 340 16.77 0.19 8.84
C SER A 340 15.43 0.67 9.38
N LEU A 341 14.36 -0.02 9.00
CA LEU A 341 12.97 0.26 9.35
C LEU A 341 12.31 -1.05 9.78
N ASP A 342 11.90 -1.11 11.05
CA ASP A 342 11.13 -2.21 11.61
C ASP A 342 9.74 -1.69 12.00
N TYR A 343 8.70 -2.23 11.38
CA TYR A 343 7.32 -1.85 11.60
C TYR A 343 6.50 -3.03 12.10
N GLU A 344 5.67 -2.79 13.11
CA GLU A 344 4.72 -3.75 13.62
C GLU A 344 3.35 -3.10 13.82
N GLU A 345 2.28 -3.73 13.34
CA GLU A 345 0.89 -3.34 13.63
C GLU A 345 0.09 -4.52 14.17
N ARG A 346 -0.58 -4.30 15.30
CA ARG A 346 -1.53 -5.25 15.91
C ARG A 346 -2.88 -4.60 15.94
N SER A 347 -3.88 -5.24 15.32
CA SER A 347 -5.23 -4.71 15.28
C SER A 347 -6.28 -5.72 15.72
N LEU A 348 -7.33 -5.21 16.36
CA LEU A 348 -8.53 -5.92 16.75
C LEU A 348 -9.73 -5.21 16.13
N LEU A 349 -10.59 -5.96 15.45
CA LEU A 349 -11.83 -5.48 14.87
C LEU A 349 -13.00 -6.26 15.48
N LEU A 350 -13.99 -5.52 15.97
CA LEU A 350 -15.30 -6.02 16.34
C LEU A 350 -16.33 -5.38 15.41
N SER A 351 -17.08 -6.19 14.65
CA SER A 351 -18.12 -5.73 13.74
C SER A 351 -19.46 -6.34 14.13
N PHE A 352 -20.48 -5.50 14.26
CA PHE A 352 -21.86 -5.89 14.50
C PHE A 352 -22.73 -5.30 13.40
N ASN A 353 -23.50 -6.13 12.71
CA ASN A 353 -24.39 -5.71 11.63
C ASN A 353 -25.76 -6.34 11.82
N ARG A 354 -26.82 -5.55 11.64
CA ARG A 354 -28.19 -6.01 11.75
C ARG A 354 -29.09 -5.46 10.65
N LEU A 355 -29.80 -6.36 9.99
CA LEU A 355 -30.95 -6.03 9.14
C LEU A 355 -32.19 -5.88 10.01
N ILE A 356 -32.88 -4.74 9.90
CA ILE A 356 -34.03 -4.36 10.72
C ILE A 356 -35.23 -4.24 9.77
N ASP A 357 -36.18 -5.15 9.93
CA ASP A 357 -37.26 -5.27 8.95
C ASP A 357 -38.16 -4.04 8.86
N PRO A 358 -38.75 -3.81 7.66
CA PRO A 358 -38.46 -4.45 6.37
C PRO A 358 -37.34 -3.77 5.56
N TRP A 359 -36.92 -2.57 5.96
CA TRP A 359 -36.12 -1.67 5.09
C TRP A 359 -34.93 -1.02 5.79
N PHE A 360 -34.80 -1.19 7.10
CA PHE A 360 -33.77 -0.53 7.87
C PHE A 360 -32.57 -1.45 8.05
N PHE A 361 -31.41 -0.85 8.26
CA PHE A 361 -30.21 -1.55 8.65
C PHE A 361 -29.40 -0.67 9.58
N ALA A 362 -28.67 -1.30 10.48
CA ALA A 362 -27.74 -0.61 11.36
C ALA A 362 -26.53 -1.49 11.63
N GLY A 363 -25.40 -0.86 11.91
CA GLY A 363 -24.18 -1.55 12.26
C GLY A 363 -23.20 -0.66 13.00
N ALA A 364 -22.24 -1.31 13.64
CA ALA A 364 -21.14 -0.67 14.32
C ALA A 364 -19.86 -1.49 14.15
N ASN A 365 -18.76 -0.82 13.86
CA ASN A 365 -17.43 -1.38 13.79
C ASN A 365 -16.57 -0.68 14.84
N TYR A 366 -15.86 -1.44 15.66
CA TYR A 366 -14.83 -0.95 16.56
C TYR A 366 -13.49 -1.52 16.15
N ARG A 367 -12.52 -0.66 15.85
CA ARG A 367 -11.13 -1.04 15.55
C ARG A 367 -10.23 -0.45 16.63
N LEU A 368 -9.42 -1.31 17.24
CA LEU A 368 -8.29 -0.94 18.08
C LEU A 368 -7.03 -1.35 17.32
N SER A 369 -6.13 -0.41 17.03
CA SER A 369 -4.84 -0.70 16.41
C SER A 369 -3.71 -0.12 17.23
N TYR A 370 -2.63 -0.88 17.36
CA TYR A 370 -1.36 -0.44 17.92
C TYR A 370 -0.31 -0.59 16.82
N ALA A 371 0.41 0.49 16.51
CA ALA A 371 1.50 0.50 15.54
C ALA A 371 2.79 0.98 16.19
N SER A 372 3.90 0.32 15.88
CA SER A 372 5.26 0.64 16.30
C SER A 372 6.14 0.75 15.06
N LEU A 373 6.96 1.79 14.99
CA LEU A 373 7.96 1.99 13.94
C LEU A 373 9.29 2.37 14.58
N ASP A 374 10.26 1.48 14.45
CA ASP A 374 11.64 1.71 14.82
C ASP A 374 12.45 2.09 13.58
N THR A 375 13.07 3.27 13.64
CA THR A 375 13.91 3.80 12.57
C THR A 375 15.34 3.94 13.05
N THR A 376 16.28 3.30 12.37
CA THR A 376 17.71 3.40 12.68
C THR A 376 18.51 3.86 11.47
N LEU A 377 19.31 4.92 11.64
CA LEU A 377 20.33 5.38 10.69
C LEU A 377 21.67 4.77 11.08
N ASN A 378 21.97 3.59 10.54
CA ASN A 378 22.99 2.68 11.09
C ASN A 378 24.41 3.27 11.15
N ARG A 379 24.69 4.32 10.37
CA ARG A 379 26.00 4.99 10.35
C ARG A 379 26.05 6.27 11.18
N ILE A 380 24.91 6.83 11.63
CA ILE A 380 24.83 8.12 12.32
C ILE A 380 24.72 7.88 13.83
N PRO A 381 25.71 8.29 14.65
CA PRO A 381 25.63 8.15 16.09
C PRO A 381 24.47 8.96 16.69
N THR A 382 23.79 8.39 17.69
CA THR A 382 22.70 9.06 18.42
C THR A 382 23.17 10.27 19.22
N THR A 383 24.48 10.35 19.53
CA THR A 383 25.10 11.53 20.13
C THR A 383 25.16 12.72 19.18
N VAL A 384 25.14 12.49 17.85
CA VAL A 384 25.14 13.52 16.82
C VAL A 384 23.72 13.86 16.41
N LEU A 385 22.90 12.85 16.15
CA LEU A 385 21.50 13.00 15.80
C LEU A 385 20.68 12.06 16.69
N PRO A 386 20.08 12.55 17.78
CA PRO A 386 19.28 11.72 18.68
C PRO A 386 18.15 10.98 17.97
N THR A 387 17.54 11.60 16.95
CA THR A 387 16.49 10.98 16.12
C THR A 387 17.02 10.00 15.08
N GLY A 388 18.34 9.77 15.01
CA GLY A 388 18.96 8.75 14.16
C GLY A 388 18.66 7.33 14.65
N ASN A 389 18.23 7.18 15.91
CA ASN A 389 17.52 6.01 16.37
C ASN A 389 16.22 6.50 17.04
N ALA A 390 15.09 6.28 16.37
CA ALA A 390 13.81 6.81 16.82
C ALA A 390 12.74 5.73 16.79
N GLN A 391 12.09 5.58 17.92
CA GLN A 391 10.87 4.79 18.07
C GLN A 391 9.65 5.69 17.94
N ARG A 392 8.64 5.25 17.20
CA ARG A 392 7.33 5.89 17.04
C ARG A 392 6.25 4.87 17.34
N ASP A 393 5.53 5.08 18.44
CA ASP A 393 4.43 4.21 18.80
C ASP A 393 3.12 4.99 18.76
N ALA A 394 2.06 4.37 18.30
CA ALA A 394 0.73 4.95 18.34
C ALA A 394 -0.35 3.91 18.60
N THR A 395 -1.39 4.30 19.33
CA THR A 395 -2.62 3.52 19.48
C THR A 395 -3.79 4.28 18.86
N LEU A 396 -4.46 3.69 17.88
CA LEU A 396 -5.66 4.20 17.26
C LEU A 396 -6.90 3.44 17.75
N ASN A 397 -7.85 4.17 18.33
CA ASN A 397 -9.19 3.70 18.63
C ASN A 397 -10.15 4.32 17.60
N GLN A 398 -10.90 3.49 16.89
CA GLN A 398 -11.86 3.94 15.90
C GLN A 398 -13.22 3.27 16.12
N ILE A 399 -14.28 4.07 16.18
CA ILE A 399 -15.67 3.59 16.20
C ILE A 399 -16.35 4.14 14.94
N GLN A 400 -16.85 3.25 14.09
CA GLN A 400 -17.69 3.60 12.95
C GLN A 400 -19.08 3.03 13.20
N MET A 401 -20.08 3.90 13.25
CA MET A 401 -21.48 3.50 13.37
C MET A 401 -22.24 3.98 12.15
N PHE A 402 -23.19 3.19 11.69
CA PHE A 402 -24.05 3.58 10.59
C PHE A 402 -25.46 3.03 10.76
N ALA A 403 -26.42 3.79 10.25
CA ALA A 403 -27.80 3.37 10.14
C ALA A 403 -28.39 3.91 8.84
N GLY A 404 -29.34 3.20 8.26
CA GLY A 404 -29.95 3.63 7.02
C GLY A 404 -31.22 2.90 6.67
N ILE A 405 -31.81 3.31 5.55
CA ILE A 405 -33.02 2.77 4.97
C ILE A 405 -32.79 2.45 3.49
N GLN A 406 -33.34 1.33 3.03
CA GLN A 406 -33.44 0.91 1.63
C GLN A 406 -34.92 0.61 1.32
N HIS A 407 -35.64 1.59 0.77
CA HIS A 407 -37.07 1.46 0.51
C HIS A 407 -37.33 0.86 -0.90
N PRO A 408 -38.36 0.01 -1.08
CA PRO A 408 -38.70 -0.58 -2.38
C PRO A 408 -39.05 0.44 -3.47
N SER A 409 -39.47 1.65 -3.10
CA SER A 409 -39.71 2.74 -4.06
C SER A 409 -38.44 3.20 -4.77
N GLY A 410 -37.25 2.75 -4.35
CA GLY A 410 -35.96 3.20 -4.87
C GLY A 410 -35.26 4.22 -3.98
N PHE A 411 -35.96 4.80 -3.00
CA PHE A 411 -35.37 5.73 -2.03
C PHE A 411 -34.40 5.01 -1.08
N PHE A 412 -33.27 5.63 -0.80
CA PHE A 412 -32.35 5.20 0.24
C PHE A 412 -31.72 6.38 0.95
N ALA A 413 -31.38 6.18 2.23
CA ALA A 413 -30.60 7.13 3.01
C ALA A 413 -29.71 6.39 3.99
N ARG A 414 -28.57 6.99 4.34
CA ARG A 414 -27.63 6.45 5.33
C ARG A 414 -27.03 7.62 6.12
N ALA A 415 -26.97 7.46 7.43
CA ALA A 415 -26.18 8.29 8.33
C ALA A 415 -24.99 7.46 8.84
N GLU A 416 -23.86 8.12 9.02
CA GLU A 416 -22.63 7.50 9.50
C GLU A 416 -21.93 8.43 10.48
N GLY A 417 -21.46 7.88 11.59
CA GLY A 417 -20.63 8.57 12.57
C GLY A 417 -19.30 7.83 12.72
N VAL A 418 -18.20 8.57 12.62
CA VAL A 418 -16.84 8.06 12.78
C VAL A 418 -16.18 8.80 13.93
N TYR A 419 -15.80 8.06 14.96
CA TYR A 419 -14.96 8.55 16.05
C TYR A 419 -13.55 8.03 15.87
N ASN A 420 -12.57 8.90 15.97
CA ASN A 420 -11.16 8.54 16.00
C ASN A 420 -10.55 9.09 17.29
N ARG A 421 -9.70 8.28 17.95
CA ARG A 421 -8.81 8.74 19.00
C ARG A 421 -7.44 8.09 18.80
N GLN A 422 -6.42 8.92 18.63
CA GLN A 422 -5.04 8.45 18.46
C GLN A 422 -4.16 9.00 19.58
N SER A 423 -3.42 8.11 20.24
CA SER A 423 -2.44 8.47 21.25
C SER A 423 -1.04 8.02 20.83
N HIS A 424 -0.01 8.78 21.21
CA HIS A 424 1.37 8.56 20.77
C HIS A 424 2.33 8.33 21.94
N GLU A 425 3.27 7.41 21.76
CA GLU A 425 4.36 7.07 22.68
C GLU A 425 5.70 6.93 21.91
N GLY A 426 6.80 6.56 22.59
CA GLY A 426 8.12 6.39 21.95
C GLY A 426 9.05 7.62 22.04
N THR A 427 9.94 7.81 21.07
CA THR A 427 10.85 8.97 21.03
C THR A 427 10.19 10.17 20.36
N ILE A 428 9.38 9.93 19.33
CA ILE A 428 8.64 10.96 18.59
C ILE A 428 7.17 10.87 18.98
N ARG A 429 6.69 11.87 19.73
CA ARG A 429 5.35 11.90 20.32
C ARG A 429 4.59 13.18 19.91
N PRO A 430 3.90 13.20 18.76
CA PRO A 430 3.01 14.30 18.43
C PRO A 430 1.80 14.35 19.37
N ALA A 431 1.03 15.43 19.29
CA ALA A 431 -0.16 15.61 20.13
C ALA A 431 -1.18 14.48 19.90
N ASN A 432 -1.84 14.06 20.99
CA ASN A 432 -2.95 13.12 20.92
C ASN A 432 -4.17 13.82 20.31
N GLU A 433 -4.96 13.07 19.56
CA GLU A 433 -6.12 13.59 18.84
C GLU A 433 -7.36 12.77 19.20
N SER A 434 -8.53 13.42 19.30
CA SER A 434 -9.82 12.74 19.37
C SER A 434 -10.91 13.57 18.73
N LEU A 435 -11.62 13.00 17.76
CA LEU A 435 -12.69 13.72 17.05
C LEU A 435 -13.84 12.81 16.61
N TRP A 436 -15.02 13.43 16.44
CA TRP A 436 -16.18 12.83 15.79
C TRP A 436 -16.44 13.51 14.44
N GLN A 437 -16.66 12.71 13.41
CA GLN A 437 -17.15 13.16 12.12
C GLN A 437 -18.47 12.47 11.79
N TRP A 438 -19.38 13.23 11.18
CA TRP A 438 -20.70 12.75 10.78
C TRP A 438 -20.90 12.96 9.30
N ASN A 439 -21.37 11.92 8.62
CA ASN A 439 -21.68 11.92 7.20
C ASN A 439 -23.15 11.54 6.99
N LEU A 440 -23.79 12.19 6.02
CA LEU A 440 -25.18 11.92 5.67
C LEU A 440 -25.32 11.83 4.15
N TRP A 441 -26.05 10.83 3.67
CA TRP A 441 -26.28 10.61 2.24
C TRP A 441 -27.71 10.17 2.00
N ALA A 442 -28.30 10.65 0.91
CA ALA A 442 -29.60 10.20 0.44
C ALA A 442 -29.60 10.11 -1.09
N GLY A 443 -30.43 9.23 -1.63
CA GLY A 443 -30.52 9.04 -3.07
C GLY A 443 -31.75 8.26 -3.49
N TYR A 444 -31.87 8.12 -4.80
CA TYR A 444 -32.98 7.45 -5.44
C TYR A 444 -32.49 6.59 -6.61
N ARG A 445 -32.95 5.33 -6.64
CA ARG A 445 -32.74 4.41 -7.75
C ARG A 445 -33.99 4.34 -8.61
N PHE A 446 -33.83 4.59 -9.90
CA PHE A 446 -34.92 4.55 -10.86
C PHE A 446 -34.59 3.63 -12.04
N TRP A 447 -35.57 3.43 -12.92
CA TRP A 447 -35.47 2.54 -14.09
C TRP A 447 -34.95 1.14 -13.75
N GLN A 448 -35.62 0.45 -12.82
CA GLN A 448 -35.24 -0.91 -12.41
C GLN A 448 -33.78 -1.00 -11.92
N ARG A 449 -33.29 0.05 -11.22
CA ARG A 449 -31.92 0.18 -10.68
C ARG A 449 -30.83 0.34 -11.73
N ARG A 450 -31.17 0.70 -12.98
CA ARG A 450 -30.21 1.06 -14.03
C ARG A 450 -29.64 2.46 -13.86
N ALA A 451 -30.31 3.32 -13.11
CA ALA A 451 -29.82 4.65 -12.76
C ALA A 451 -29.94 4.91 -11.25
N GLU A 452 -28.94 5.58 -10.69
CA GLU A 452 -28.90 6.04 -9.32
C GLU A 452 -28.45 7.51 -9.28
N MET A 453 -29.19 8.34 -8.57
CA MET A 453 -28.76 9.69 -8.19
C MET A 453 -28.68 9.78 -6.67
N SER A 454 -27.59 10.30 -6.14
CA SER A 454 -27.40 10.51 -4.71
C SER A 454 -26.67 11.81 -4.41
N ALA A 455 -26.99 12.43 -3.29
CA ALA A 455 -26.28 13.55 -2.73
C ALA A 455 -25.94 13.27 -1.27
N GLY A 456 -24.85 13.86 -0.79
CA GLY A 456 -24.44 13.73 0.60
C GLY A 456 -23.64 14.92 1.10
N ILE A 457 -23.59 15.04 2.43
CA ILE A 457 -22.77 15.98 3.15
C ILE A 457 -21.81 15.17 4.01
N LEU A 458 -20.53 15.39 3.78
CA LEU A 458 -19.41 14.81 4.48
C LEU A 458 -18.94 15.76 5.58
N ASN A 459 -18.44 15.19 6.68
CA ASN A 459 -17.85 15.94 7.78
C ASN A 459 -18.74 17.14 8.19
N ILE A 460 -20.00 16.86 8.54
CA ILE A 460 -21.00 17.88 8.91
C ILE A 460 -20.47 18.77 10.05
N SER A 461 -19.68 18.20 10.95
CA SER A 461 -19.03 18.87 12.07
C SER A 461 -17.85 19.77 11.68
N ASP A 462 -17.45 19.80 10.40
CA ASP A 462 -16.39 20.64 9.86
C ASP A 462 -15.08 20.54 10.65
N GLN A 463 -14.71 19.30 11.00
CA GLN A 463 -13.51 19.01 11.79
C GLN A 463 -12.33 18.72 10.87
N ASP A 464 -11.19 19.38 11.13
CA ASP A 464 -9.90 19.05 10.53
C ASP A 464 -9.12 18.16 11.49
N TYR A 465 -8.85 16.92 11.07
CA TYR A 465 -8.25 15.92 11.94
C TYR A 465 -6.72 15.95 11.90
N GLN A 466 -6.09 15.65 13.03
CA GLN A 466 -4.63 15.53 13.15
C GLN A 466 -4.21 14.10 13.51
N LEU A 467 -4.43 13.17 12.58
CA LEU A 467 -4.06 11.76 12.73
C LEU A 467 -2.69 11.52 12.08
N HIS A 468 -1.74 11.01 12.86
CA HIS A 468 -0.44 10.60 12.38
C HIS A 468 -0.57 9.39 11.42
N PRO A 469 0.14 9.40 10.28
CA PRO A 469 0.01 8.41 9.20
C PRO A 469 0.64 7.03 9.50
N ILE A 470 1.10 6.81 10.74
CA ILE A 470 1.72 5.53 11.13
C ILE A 470 0.72 4.37 11.05
N HIS A 471 -0.58 4.65 11.18
CA HIS A 471 -1.63 3.67 10.91
C HIS A 471 -2.16 3.86 9.50
N TYR A 472 -2.49 2.76 8.82
CA TYR A 472 -3.29 2.84 7.61
C TYR A 472 -4.78 3.11 7.94
N TYR A 473 -5.27 4.26 7.50
CA TYR A 473 -6.69 4.61 7.53
C TYR A 473 -7.08 5.29 6.21
N ASN A 474 -8.33 5.09 5.80
CA ASN A 474 -8.87 5.80 4.64
C ASN A 474 -8.93 7.29 4.95
N GLU A 475 -8.48 8.12 4.01
CA GLU A 475 -8.51 9.55 4.17
C GLU A 475 -9.93 10.04 4.46
N LEU A 476 -10.04 10.86 5.51
CA LEU A 476 -11.30 11.44 5.93
C LEU A 476 -11.42 12.85 5.33
N PRO A 477 -12.62 13.34 5.04
CA PRO A 477 -12.82 14.73 4.62
C PRO A 477 -12.34 15.67 5.74
N ARG A 478 -11.43 16.60 5.42
CA ARG A 478 -10.86 17.57 6.37
C ARG A 478 -11.70 18.83 6.56
N GLU A 479 -12.59 19.08 5.62
CA GLU A 479 -13.56 20.16 5.64
C GLU A 479 -14.94 19.59 5.34
N ARG A 480 -15.99 20.37 5.59
CA ARG A 480 -17.35 20.01 5.18
C ARG A 480 -17.44 19.94 3.66
N THR A 481 -17.66 18.75 3.12
CA THR A 481 -17.71 18.53 1.68
C THR A 481 -19.11 18.12 1.22
N PHE A 482 -19.60 18.76 0.17
CA PHE A 482 -20.81 18.31 -0.54
C PHE A 482 -20.42 17.35 -1.64
N THR A 483 -21.11 16.21 -1.73
CA THR A 483 -20.91 15.23 -2.79
C THR A 483 -22.20 14.95 -3.53
N ALA A 484 -22.11 14.81 -4.84
CA ALA A 484 -23.20 14.35 -5.69
C ALA A 484 -22.65 13.23 -6.59
N ARG A 485 -23.46 12.19 -6.78
CA ARG A 485 -23.10 11.05 -7.62
C ARG A 485 -24.28 10.69 -8.51
N PHE A 486 -23.97 10.49 -9.78
CA PHE A 486 -24.87 9.89 -10.75
C PHE A 486 -24.22 8.62 -11.29
N ARG A 487 -24.93 7.49 -11.25
CA ARG A 487 -24.46 6.21 -11.76
C ARG A 487 -25.45 5.67 -12.78
N LEU A 488 -24.96 5.33 -13.97
CA LEU A 488 -25.69 4.57 -14.97
C LEU A 488 -25.08 3.16 -15.05
N SER A 489 -25.92 2.13 -15.11
CA SER A 489 -25.50 0.74 -15.28
C SER A 489 -26.27 0.17 -16.48
N PHE A 490 -25.55 -0.11 -17.57
CA PHE A 490 -26.10 -0.63 -18.82
C PHE A 490 -25.82 -2.13 -18.99
#